data_AF-A0A355PDR0-F1
#
_entry.id   AF-A0A355PDR0-F1
#
_cell.length_a   1.000
_cell.length_b   1.000
_cell.length_c   1.000
_cell.angle_alpha   90.00
_cell.angle_beta   90.00
_cell.angle_gamma   90.00
#
_symmetry.space_group_name_H-M   'P 1'
#
loop_
_entity.id
_entity.type
_entity.pdbx_description
1 polymer ?
#
loop_
_entity_poly.entity_id
_entity_poly.type
_entity_poly.pdbx_seq_one_letter_code
_entity_poly.pdbx_strand_id
1 'polypeptide(L)'
;MPSKVVWLLTMLLISAPLSAAHHGGARQEGMAGQASSIEVAHPWARATPPGAGAGGGFVTLTNHGDGDDMLLGATSPITERVEIH
;
A
#
# COMPACT_ATOMS: atom_id res chain seq x y z
N MET A 1 -16.69 19.39 36.61
CA MET A 1 -15.89 19.10 35.40
C MET A 1 -15.53 17.61 35.46
N PRO A 2 -16.16 16.71 34.68
CA PRO A 2 -15.85 15.30 34.84
C PRO A 2 -14.54 14.97 34.12
N SER A 3 -13.49 14.81 34.94
CA SER A 3 -12.26 14.08 34.63
C SER A 3 -12.59 12.63 34.26
N LYS A 4 -12.18 12.20 33.07
CA LYS A 4 -12.18 10.80 32.64
C LYS A 4 -10.74 10.45 32.22
N VAL A 5 -9.97 9.88 33.14
CA VAL A 5 -9.82 8.42 33.31
C VAL A 5 -8.79 7.89 32.30
N VAL A 6 -7.53 7.92 32.73
CA VAL A 6 -6.44 7.10 32.17
C VAL A 6 -6.50 5.78 32.94
N TRP A 7 -7.14 4.76 32.38
CA TRP A 7 -6.97 3.39 32.88
C TRP A 7 -5.69 2.85 32.26
N LEU A 8 -4.61 2.88 33.05
CA LEU A 8 -3.43 2.05 32.83
C LEU A 8 -3.74 0.69 33.46
N LEU A 9 -4.11 -0.31 32.67
CA LEU A 9 -4.33 -1.69 33.13
C LEU A 9 -3.29 -2.63 32.52
N THR A 10 -2.32 -2.97 33.35
CA THR A 10 -1.73 -4.29 33.63
C THR A 10 -1.84 -5.38 32.56
N MET A 11 -0.65 -5.78 32.07
CA MET A 11 -0.18 -7.12 31.71
C MET A 11 -1.22 -8.22 31.42
N LEU A 12 -1.12 -8.77 30.21
CA LEU A 12 -1.57 -10.13 29.95
C LEU A 12 -0.54 -10.88 29.09
N LEU A 13 0.29 -11.67 29.77
CA LEU A 13 0.99 -12.81 29.18
C LEU A 13 -0.08 -13.87 28.89
N ILE A 14 -0.46 -14.04 27.63
CA ILE A 14 -1.21 -15.21 27.18
C ILE A 14 -0.22 -16.14 26.49
N SER A 15 -0.01 -17.31 27.08
CA SER A 15 0.69 -18.45 26.49
C SER A 15 0.15 -18.77 25.09
N ALA A 16 1.03 -18.86 24.09
CA ALA A 16 0.69 -19.49 22.82
C ALA A 16 0.94 -21.01 22.92
N PRO A 17 -0.04 -21.86 22.55
CA PRO A 17 0.14 -23.31 22.52
C PRO A 17 1.07 -23.72 21.37
N LEU A 18 1.95 -24.68 21.65
CA LEU A 18 2.71 -25.41 20.65
C LEU A 18 1.74 -26.32 19.87
N SER A 19 1.22 -25.84 18.74
CA SER A 19 0.52 -26.66 17.76
C SER A 19 1.30 -26.64 16.45
N ALA A 20 1.99 -27.74 16.20
CA ALA A 20 2.54 -28.05 14.90
C ALA A 20 1.42 -28.46 13.93
N ALA A 21 1.54 -27.94 12.72
CA ALA A 21 1.11 -28.50 11.44
C ALA A 21 -0.29 -28.17 10.89
N HIS A 22 -0.24 -27.69 9.64
CA HIS A 22 -1.28 -27.59 8.61
C HIS A 22 -2.34 -26.50 8.79
N HIS A 23 -2.02 -25.29 8.32
CA HIS A 23 -2.69 -24.65 7.18
C HIS A 23 -1.92 -23.38 6.82
N GLY A 24 -1.39 -23.33 5.60
CA GLY A 24 -0.69 -22.16 5.08
C GLY A 24 -1.64 -20.98 4.88
N GLY A 25 -1.12 -19.77 5.09
CA GLY A 25 -1.84 -18.55 4.70
C GLY A 25 -1.53 -17.34 5.58
N ALA A 26 -0.38 -16.72 5.35
CA ALA A 26 -0.30 -15.26 5.27
C ALA A 26 0.96 -14.93 4.47
N ARG A 27 0.77 -14.87 3.15
CA ARG A 27 1.69 -14.24 2.22
C ARG A 27 1.97 -12.82 2.71
N GLN A 28 3.20 -12.55 3.12
CA GLN A 28 3.76 -11.22 2.94
C GLN A 28 4.24 -11.17 1.48
N GLU A 29 3.30 -10.97 0.55
CA GLU A 29 3.64 -10.70 -0.84
C GLU A 29 4.12 -9.25 -0.93
N GLY A 30 5.37 -9.03 -0.52
CA GLY A 30 6.15 -8.04 -1.25
C GLY A 30 6.15 -8.49 -2.70
N MET A 31 5.56 -7.68 -3.58
CA MET A 31 5.47 -7.94 -5.02
C MET A 31 6.86 -7.77 -5.65
N ALA A 32 7.83 -8.55 -5.19
CA ALA A 32 9.08 -8.81 -5.90
C ALA A 32 8.82 -10.01 -6.82
N GLY A 33 7.95 -9.82 -7.81
CA GLY A 33 8.03 -10.60 -9.05
C GLY A 33 9.38 -10.33 -9.71
N GLN A 34 9.80 -11.20 -10.63
CA GLN A 34 11.02 -10.99 -11.44
C GLN A 34 11.33 -9.52 -11.64
N ALA A 35 12.59 -9.10 -11.41
CA ALA A 35 13.01 -7.72 -11.59
C ALA A 35 12.32 -7.14 -12.83
N SER A 36 11.26 -6.37 -12.61
CA SER A 36 10.46 -5.86 -13.71
C SER A 36 11.41 -4.97 -14.49
N SER A 37 11.52 -5.16 -15.80
CA SER A 37 12.27 -4.24 -16.64
C SER A 37 11.74 -2.81 -16.51
N ILE A 38 10.53 -2.64 -15.97
CA ILE A 38 9.98 -1.36 -15.55
C ILE A 38 10.57 -0.95 -14.20
N GLU A 39 11.38 0.11 -14.22
CA GLU A 39 11.77 0.87 -13.04
C GLU A 39 10.66 1.88 -12.69
N VAL A 40 10.37 2.00 -11.39
CA VAL A 40 9.42 2.96 -10.83
C VAL A 40 10.20 3.96 -9.97
N ALA A 41 10.21 5.23 -10.35
CA ALA A 41 11.01 6.25 -9.68
C ALA A 41 10.17 7.48 -9.27
N HIS A 42 10.56 8.07 -8.13
CA HIS A 42 10.04 9.33 -7.59
C HIS A 42 8.50 9.46 -7.58
N PRO A 43 7.73 8.50 -7.01
CA PRO A 43 6.30 8.67 -6.87
C PRO A 43 5.99 9.84 -5.91
N TRP A 44 5.12 10.75 -6.34
CA TRP A 44 4.65 11.86 -5.50
C TRP A 44 3.22 12.24 -5.85
N ALA A 45 2.56 12.91 -4.91
CA ALA A 45 1.23 13.47 -5.13
C ALA A 45 1.21 14.94 -4.72
N ARG A 46 0.41 15.74 -5.43
CA ARG A 46 0.13 17.12 -5.02
C ARG A 46 -1.06 17.11 -4.06
N ALA A 47 -0.99 17.92 -3.00
CA ALA A 47 -2.14 18.17 -2.16
C ALA A 47 -3.33 18.68 -3.00
N THR A 48 -4.49 18.03 -2.85
CA THR A 48 -5.71 18.41 -3.56
C THR A 48 -6.19 19.78 -3.06
N PRO A 49 -6.39 20.78 -3.94
CA PRO A 49 -6.94 22.07 -3.54
C PRO A 49 -8.35 21.94 -2.94
N PRO A 50 -8.75 22.81 -2.00
CA PRO A 50 -10.11 22.82 -1.48
C PRO A 50 -11.16 22.94 -2.59
N GLY A 51 -12.14 22.04 -2.60
CA GLY A 51 -13.21 22.02 -3.60
C GLY A 51 -12.88 21.34 -4.93
N ALA A 52 -11.63 20.90 -5.17
CA ALA A 52 -11.29 20.11 -6.35
C ALA A 52 -11.82 18.67 -6.22
N GLY A 53 -12.47 18.17 -7.27
CA GLY A 53 -13.05 16.82 -7.30
C GLY A 53 -12.06 15.68 -7.54
N ALA A 54 -10.82 16.00 -7.93
CA ALA A 54 -9.76 15.03 -8.17
C ALA A 54 -8.40 15.57 -7.72
N GLY A 55 -7.55 14.67 -7.20
CA GLY A 55 -6.13 14.93 -6.92
C GLY A 55 -5.24 14.44 -8.06
N GLY A 56 -3.95 14.75 -7.99
CA GLY A 56 -2.95 14.33 -8.99
C GLY A 56 -1.79 13.57 -8.34
N GLY A 57 -1.52 12.37 -8.86
CA GLY A 57 -0.34 11.57 -8.57
C GLY A 57 0.58 11.52 -9.79
N PHE A 58 1.88 11.46 -9.54
CA PHE A 58 2.92 11.48 -10.56
C PHE A 58 3.97 10.42 -10.23
N VAL A 59 4.49 9.78 -11.26
CA VAL A 59 5.54 8.77 -11.15
C VAL A 59 6.34 8.74 -12.44
N THR A 60 7.61 8.41 -12.36
CA THR A 60 8.43 8.11 -13.54
C THR A 60 8.49 6.60 -13.71
N LEU A 61 8.11 6.11 -14.90
CA LEU A 61 8.26 4.72 -15.29
C LEU A 61 9.29 4.64 -16.41
N THR A 62 10.32 3.81 -16.25
CA THR A 62 11.34 3.57 -17.27
C THR A 62 11.33 2.11 -17.66
N ASN A 63 11.09 1.79 -18.94
CA ASN A 63 11.20 0.44 -19.45
C ASN A 63 12.65 0.16 -19.92
N HIS A 64 13.32 -0.76 -19.24
CA HIS A 64 14.66 -1.26 -19.55
C HIS A 64 14.65 -2.55 -20.39
N GLY A 65 13.48 -3.00 -20.84
CA GLY A 65 13.30 -4.23 -21.60
C GLY A 65 13.50 -4.02 -23.11
N ASP A 66 13.69 -5.11 -23.84
CA ASP A 66 13.94 -5.10 -25.29
C ASP A 66 12.67 -4.99 -26.15
N GLY A 67 11.50 -4.75 -25.53
CA GLY A 67 10.22 -4.66 -26.21
C GLY A 67 9.29 -3.65 -25.55
N ASP A 68 8.27 -3.23 -26.30
CA ASP A 68 7.26 -2.29 -25.85
C ASP A 68 6.47 -2.86 -24.66
N ASP A 69 6.09 -1.99 -23.74
CA ASP A 69 5.20 -2.29 -22.63
C ASP A 69 4.10 -1.23 -22.54
N MET A 70 3.00 -1.56 -21.88
CA MET A 70 1.82 -0.72 -21.81
C MET A 70 1.31 -0.60 -20.38
N LEU A 71 1.20 0.64 -19.89
CA LEU A 71 0.54 0.92 -18.61
C LEU A 71 -0.98 0.77 -18.77
N LEU A 72 -1.52 -0.35 -18.29
CA LEU A 72 -2.94 -0.68 -18.46
C LEU A 72 -3.84 -0.04 -17.39
N GLY A 73 -3.29 0.32 -16.24
CA GLY A 73 -4.09 0.83 -15.14
C GLY A 73 -3.27 1.12 -13.89
N ALA A 74 -3.93 1.75 -12.93
CA ALA A 74 -3.43 1.97 -11.58
C ALA A 74 -4.60 1.88 -10.60
N THR A 75 -4.30 1.56 -9.34
CA THR A 75 -5.29 1.51 -8.25
C THR A 75 -4.77 2.28 -7.06
N SER A 76 -5.67 2.81 -6.24
CA SER A 76 -5.30 3.54 -5.04
C SER A 76 -6.37 3.35 -3.96
N PRO A 77 -6.00 3.10 -2.70
CA PRO A 77 -6.97 2.83 -1.64
C PRO A 77 -7.74 4.08 -1.17
N ILE A 78 -7.36 5.28 -1.64
CA ILE A 78 -7.95 6.55 -1.22
C ILE A 78 -8.95 7.13 -2.23
N THR A 79 -9.22 6.43 -3.33
CA THR A 79 -10.17 6.85 -4.37
C THR A 79 -10.86 5.62 -4.97
N GLU A 80 -12.09 5.79 -5.41
CA GLU A 80 -12.84 4.75 -6.12
C GLU A 80 -12.35 4.56 -7.57
N ARG A 81 -11.70 5.58 -8.14
CA ARG A 81 -11.26 5.60 -9.55
C ARG A 81 -9.91 6.28 -9.70
N VAL A 82 -9.09 5.70 -10.58
CA VAL A 82 -7.83 6.28 -11.07
C VAL A 82 -7.92 6.39 -12.58
N GLU A 83 -7.43 7.49 -13.13
CA GLU A 83 -7.32 7.75 -14.55
C GLU A 83 -5.84 7.96 -14.90
N ILE A 84 -5.44 7.49 -16.08
CA ILE A 84 -4.11 7.71 -16.64
C ILE A 84 -4.23 8.85 -17.66
N HIS A 85 -3.41 9.87 -17.51
CA HIS A 85 -3.37 11.07 -18.34
C HIS A 85 -2.01 11.23 -19.00
#